data_AF-A0A8H7RGV2-F1
#
_entry.id   AF-A0A8H7RGV2-F1
#
_cell.length_a   1.000
_cell.length_b   1.000
_cell.length_c   1.000
_cell.angle_alpha   90.00
_cell.angle_beta   90.00
_cell.angle_gamma   90.00
#
_symmetry.space_group_name_H-M   'P 1'
#
loop_
_entity.id
_entity.type
_entity.pdbx_description
1 polymer ?
#
loop_
_entity_poly.entity_id
_entity_poly.type
_entity_poly.pdbx_seq_one_letter_code
_entity_poly.pdbx_strand_id
1 'polypeptide(L)'
;MANEFKVFVYMTTIIGSGYALMKYTVPDEEAIKKRLDPALRKEYEALKVLNRERGQQFMDLMREAAETDKPAWEIADEHLKRFNSTNPK
;
A
#
# COMPACT_ATOMS: atom_id res chain seq x y z
N MET A 1 0.51 17.86 38.24
CA MET A 1 1.00 16.53 38.68
C MET A 1 -0.07 15.43 38.59
N ALA A 2 -1.09 15.37 39.46
CA ALA A 2 -2.03 14.22 39.47
C ALA A 2 -2.99 14.14 38.26
N ASN A 3 -3.39 15.28 37.70
CA ASN A 3 -4.29 15.31 36.54
C ASN A 3 -3.59 14.99 35.22
N GLU A 4 -2.33 15.38 35.06
CA GLU A 4 -1.54 15.07 33.85
C GLU A 4 -1.30 13.56 33.72
N PHE A 5 -1.00 12.88 34.83
CA PHE A 5 -0.85 11.43 34.85
C PHE A 5 -2.13 10.71 34.44
N LYS A 6 -3.31 11.17 34.93
CA LYS A 6 -4.60 10.61 34.53
C LYS A 6 -4.83 10.74 33.03
N VAL A 7 -4.55 11.91 32.45
CA VAL A 7 -4.69 12.13 31.00
C VAL A 7 -3.79 11.18 30.20
N PHE A 8 -2.54 10.96 30.64
CA PHE A 8 -1.62 10.04 29.98
C PHE A 8 -2.10 8.59 30.02
N VAL A 9 -2.66 8.17 31.16
CA VAL A 9 -3.26 6.83 31.33
C VAL A 9 -4.50 6.67 30.45
N TYR A 10 -5.40 7.65 30.39
CA TYR A 10 -6.57 7.58 29.51
C TYR A 10 -6.17 7.55 28.03
N MET A 11 -5.20 8.36 27.61
CA MET A 11 -4.73 8.39 26.22
C MET A 11 -4.14 7.04 25.80
N THR A 12 -3.25 6.48 26.62
CA THR A 12 -2.63 5.18 26.32
C THR A 12 -3.64 4.04 26.36
N THR A 13 -4.63 4.11 27.27
CA THR A 13 -5.72 3.13 27.32
C THR A 13 -6.59 3.18 26.08
N ILE A 14 -6.98 4.37 25.61
CA ILE A 14 -7.80 4.54 24.40
C ILE A 14 -7.05 4.01 23.18
N ILE A 15 -5.80 4.42 22.98
CA ILE A 15 -4.98 3.98 21.85
C ILE A 15 -4.74 2.46 21.90
N GLY A 16 -4.37 1.93 23.07
CA GLY A 16 -4.13 0.51 23.27
C GLY A 16 -5.40 -0.33 23.06
N SER A 17 -6.56 0.14 23.51
CA SER A 17 -7.85 -0.51 23.29
C SER A 17 -8.24 -0.51 21.82
N GLY A 18 -8.03 0.59 21.10
CA GLY A 18 -8.27 0.67 19.66
C GLY A 18 -7.41 -0.32 18.87
N TYR A 19 -6.11 -0.41 19.19
CA TYR A 19 -5.21 -1.38 18.57
C TYR A 19 -5.59 -2.82 18.90
N ALA A 20 -5.92 -3.10 20.16
CA ALA A 20 -6.36 -4.43 20.58
C ALA A 20 -7.66 -4.86 19.87
N LEU A 21 -8.61 -3.94 19.72
CA LEU A 21 -9.86 -4.18 19.00
C LEU A 21 -9.57 -4.46 17.53
N MET A 22 -8.74 -3.66 16.87
CA MET A 22 -8.34 -3.88 15.47
C MET A 22 -7.74 -5.28 15.28
N LYS A 23 -6.82 -5.68 16.16
CA LYS A 23 -6.18 -7.01 16.11
C LYS A 23 -7.15 -8.15 16.38
N TYR A 24 -8.20 -7.91 17.17
CA TYR A 24 -9.18 -8.94 17.51
C TYR A 24 -10.29 -9.08 16.46
N THR A 25 -10.77 -7.97 15.90
CA THR A 25 -11.91 -7.97 14.97
C THR A 25 -11.50 -8.28 13.54
N VAL A 26 -10.27 -7.94 13.14
CA VAL A 26 -9.76 -8.22 11.79
C VAL A 26 -8.98 -9.54 11.82
N PRO A 27 -9.36 -10.55 11.03
CA PRO A 27 -8.60 -11.79 10.96
C PRO A 27 -7.19 -11.53 10.38
N ASP A 28 -6.20 -12.19 10.98
CA ASP A 28 -4.81 -12.14 10.53
C ASP A 28 -4.69 -12.58 9.06
N GLU A 29 -3.70 -12.07 8.32
CA GLU A 29 -3.53 -12.36 6.88
C GLU A 29 -3.45 -13.86 6.60
N GLU A 30 -2.84 -14.64 7.50
CA GLU A 30 -2.79 -16.09 7.38
C GLU A 30 -4.14 -16.76 7.60
N ALA A 31 -4.96 -16.22 8.50
CA ALA A 31 -6.33 -16.68 8.71
C ALA A 31 -7.22 -16.34 7.51
N ILE A 32 -7.00 -15.18 6.87
CA ILE A 32 -7.65 -14.81 5.61
C ILE A 32 -7.22 -15.78 4.49
N LYS A 33 -5.91 -16.04 4.33
CA LYS A 33 -5.39 -16.99 3.33
C LYS A 33 -5.90 -18.42 3.52
N LYS A 34 -6.10 -18.85 4.77
CA LYS A 34 -6.68 -20.18 5.10
C LYS A 34 -8.18 -20.26 4.81
N ARG A 35 -8.91 -19.14 4.91
CA ARG A 35 -10.33 -19.05 4.56
C ARG A 35 -10.59 -18.79 3.07
N LEU A 36 -9.59 -18.27 2.35
CA LEU A 36 -9.65 -18.09 0.90
C LEU A 36 -9.52 -19.45 0.19
N ASP A 37 -10.50 -19.72 -0.67
CA ASP A 37 -10.56 -20.82 -1.62
C ASP A 37 -9.25 -20.90 -2.46
N PRO A 38 -8.70 -22.09 -2.76
CA PRO A 38 -7.48 -22.25 -3.57
C PRO A 38 -7.44 -21.44 -4.87
N ALA A 39 -8.60 -21.13 -5.48
CA ALA A 39 -8.68 -20.25 -6.64
C ALA A 39 -8.19 -18.81 -6.36
N LEU A 40 -8.62 -18.21 -5.24
CA LEU A 40 -8.24 -16.84 -4.88
C LEU A 40 -6.77 -16.71 -4.49
N ARG A 41 -6.12 -17.79 -4.03
CA ARG A 41 -4.67 -17.77 -3.75
C ARG A 41 -3.86 -17.54 -5.02
N LYS A 42 -4.27 -18.19 -6.11
CA LYS A 42 -3.60 -18.08 -7.40
C LYS A 42 -3.75 -16.68 -8.00
N GLU A 43 -4.94 -16.09 -7.86
CA GLU A 43 -5.19 -14.69 -8.24
C GLU A 43 -4.40 -13.70 -7.38
N TYR A 44 -4.36 -13.90 -6.06
CA TYR A 44 -3.59 -13.06 -5.15
C TYR A 44 -2.10 -13.11 -5.46
N GLU A 45 -1.53 -14.28 -5.75
CA GLU A 45 -0.13 -14.41 -6.15
C GLU A 45 0.14 -13.71 -7.49
N ALA A 46 -0.73 -13.90 -8.49
CA ALA A 46 -0.62 -13.21 -9.78
C ALA A 46 -0.70 -11.68 -9.61
N LEU A 47 -1.64 -11.19 -8.79
CA LEU A 47 -1.80 -9.77 -8.48
C LEU A 47 -0.62 -9.21 -7.68
N LYS A 48 -0.05 -9.99 -6.77
CA LYS A 48 1.11 -9.58 -5.97
C LYS A 48 2.34 -9.38 -6.84
N VAL A 49 2.59 -10.27 -7.80
CA VAL A 49 3.67 -10.13 -8.78
C VAL A 49 3.44 -8.88 -9.63
N LEU A 50 2.24 -8.74 -10.20
CA LEU A 50 1.87 -7.59 -11.02
C LEU A 50 2.00 -6.25 -10.28
N ASN A 51 1.56 -6.20 -9.01
CA ASN A 51 1.66 -4.99 -8.20
C ASN A 51 3.11 -4.67 -7.82
N ARG A 52 3.96 -5.68 -7.64
CA ARG A 52 5.39 -5.47 -7.38
C ARG A 52 6.09 -4.89 -8.60
N GLU A 53 5.79 -5.40 -9.79
CA GLU A 53 6.32 -4.88 -11.06
C GLU A 53 5.84 -3.44 -11.32
N ARG A 54 4.55 -3.16 -11.14
CA ARG A 54 3.99 -1.80 -11.24
C ARG A 54 4.62 -0.84 -10.24
N GLY A 55 4.84 -1.30 -9.00
CA GLY A 55 5.49 -0.52 -7.96
C GLY A 55 6.94 -0.16 -8.32
N GLN A 56 7.70 -1.11 -8.87
CA GLN A 56 9.05 -0.86 -9.34
C GLN A 56 9.08 0.17 -10.48
N GLN A 57 8.24 0.00 -11.50
CA GLN A 57 8.12 0.96 -12.61
C GLN A 57 7.75 2.37 -12.13
N PHE A 58 6.86 2.46 -11.14
CA PHE A 58 6.49 3.74 -10.55
C PHE A 58 7.64 4.38 -9.78
N MET A 59 8.41 3.60 -9.02
CA MET A 59 9.59 4.09 -8.30
C MET A 59 10.68 4.56 -9.27
N ASP A 60 10.89 3.84 -10.37
CA ASP A 60 11.84 4.24 -11.42
C ASP A 60 11.42 5.57 -12.06
N LEU A 61 10.12 5.74 -12.35
CA LEU A 61 9.56 7.00 -12.86
C LEU A 61 9.73 8.15 -11.85
N MET A 62 9.49 7.89 -10.56
CA MET A 62 9.72 8.90 -9.52
C MET A 62 11.19 9.27 -9.38
N ARG A 63 12.10 8.33 -9.59
CA ARG A 63 13.54 8.58 -9.58
C ARG A 63 13.97 9.44 -10.77
N GLU A 64 13.49 9.11 -11.96
CA GLU A 64 13.73 9.91 -13.18
C GLU A 64 13.16 11.33 -13.03
N ALA A 65 11.99 11.47 -12.40
CA ALA A 65 11.40 12.76 -12.08
C ALA A 65 12.13 13.54 -10.98
N ALA A 66 12.82 12.86 -10.07
CA ALA A 66 13.66 13.52 -9.06
C ALA A 66 15.00 13.99 -9.65
N GLU A 67 15.53 13.26 -10.64
CA GLU A 67 16.78 13.59 -11.33
C GLU A 67 16.58 14.65 -12.43
N THR A 68 15.34 14.85 -12.90
CA THR A 68 14.98 15.82 -13.94
C THR A 68 14.29 17.04 -13.35
N ASP A 69 14.58 18.24 -13.86
CA ASP A 69 13.94 19.51 -13.46
C ASP A 69 12.46 19.63 -13.92
N LYS A 70 11.93 18.56 -14.53
CA LYS A 70 10.58 18.50 -15.06
C LYS A 70 9.64 17.89 -14.03
N PRO A 71 8.42 18.42 -13.91
CA PRO A 71 7.48 17.90 -12.94
C PRO A 71 7.03 16.47 -13.26
N ALA A 72 6.79 15.67 -12.21
CA ALA A 72 6.49 14.24 -12.33
C ALA A 72 5.27 13.90 -13.21
N TRP A 73 4.29 14.81 -13.34
CA TRP A 73 3.11 14.58 -14.19
C TRP A 73 3.42 14.67 -15.69
N GLU A 74 4.43 15.45 -16.11
CA GLU A 74 4.84 15.53 -17.52
C GLU A 74 5.58 14.25 -17.94
N ILE A 75 6.42 13.72 -17.05
CA ILE A 75 7.16 12.48 -17.27
C ILE A 75 6.21 11.28 -17.31
N ALA A 76 5.19 11.27 -16.44
CA ALA A 76 4.12 10.26 -16.47
C ALA A 76 3.33 10.31 -17.79
N ASP A 77 3.00 11.50 -18.29
CA ASP A 77 2.23 11.66 -19.53
C ASP A 77 3.05 11.25 -20.77
N GLU A 78 4.36 11.50 -20.78
CA GLU A 78 5.29 11.04 -21.80
C GLU A 78 5.46 9.51 -21.81
N HIS A 79 5.56 8.90 -20.63
CA HIS A 79 5.62 7.45 -20.48
C HIS A 79 4.32 6.76 -20.93
N LEU A 80 3.16 7.34 -20.63
CA LEU A 80 1.85 6.86 -21.11
C LEU A 80 1.71 6.94 -22.63
N LYS A 81 2.15 8.05 -23.25
CA LYS A 81 2.19 8.20 -24.72
C LYS A 81 3.08 7.14 -25.36
N ARG A 82 4.25 6.85 -24.76
CA ARG A 82 5.18 5.83 -25.23
C ARG A 82 4.55 4.44 -25.19
N PHE A 83 3.92 4.05 -24.09
CA PHE A 83 3.21 2.77 -23.99
C PHE A 83 2.11 2.59 -25.03
N ASN A 84 1.29 3.62 -25.25
CA ASN A 84 0.20 3.57 -26.23
C ASN A 84 0.71 3.49 -27.67
N SER A 85 1.93 4.00 -27.95
CA SER A 85 2.55 3.88 -29.28
C SER A 85 3.11 2.48 -29.58
N THR A 86 3.54 1.76 -28.54
CA THR A 86 4.11 0.41 -28.66
C THR A 86 3.06 -0.71 -28.66
N ASN A 87 1.84 -0.41 -28.25
CA ASN A 87 0.72 -1.33 -28.33
C ASN A 87 -0.54 -0.57 -28.80
N PRO A 88 -0.64 -0.29 -30.11
CA PRO A 88 -1.87 0.25 -30.66
C PRO A 88 -2.98 -0.79 -30.47
N LYS A 89 -4.07 -0.39 -29.83
CA LYS A 89 -5.29 -1.20 -29.74
C LYS A 89 -5.75 -1.69 -31.11
#